data_AF-A0A401ZP47-F1
#
_entry.id   AF-A0A401ZP47-F1
#
_cell.length_a   1.000
_cell.length_b   1.000
_cell.length_c   1.000
_cell.angle_alpha   90.00
_cell.angle_beta   90.00
_cell.angle_gamma   90.00
#
_symmetry.space_group_name_H-M   'P 1'
#
loop_
_entity.id
_entity.type
_entity.pdbx_description
1 polymer ?
#
loop_
_entity_poly.entity_id
_entity_poly.type
_entity_poly.pdbx_seq_one_letter_code
_entity_poly.pdbx_strand_id
1 'polypeptide(L)'
;MKAQIITDRQQWNDFVAASELCNLTQTYEWGELMSKRHADSLHVGVVNEDGSLCAAMLVLVSTVPGLHVPYFYAPRGPIIDNPASPAMTILLNFVKAEAHKRGACMLKIEPGVPDGDKTWLNALRHYGFRSIPYAHHLRHEWVTDIRGDEQELMSKMHKKTRQYIRTSARTSTVIRESHEQSAIDAFYRIYCETGERSEFMVLNKEYYENFLRLYKDNAALLIAEYDNRIIAAAIVVRLGRWSWNMYEAASDESREMRVNYLLQWQRILWAKSHGCWYFNSRGIPDVLEEGNELYGVYNFKRGFGGYAMRSLETQDLVYRPLVYQAYRKLLDGKHWYDSQQAAKRKAKELKEAEEKKAAREAAQKTAAASSPVAGTEVAPEAPKTPTKSAKATKTAPAVPKTPAIGADFAAEVPKTPAIGADFATGVPKTPPIGADLDVDAPTAPLPAIKKSKKQKKVAEQPEI
;
A
#
# COMPACT_ATOMS: atom_id res chain seq x y z
N MET A 1 -3.66 -37.51 -1.11
CA MET A 1 -4.00 -36.07 -0.86
C MET A 1 -5.48 -35.94 -0.52
N LYS A 2 -5.83 -35.08 0.44
CA LYS A 2 -7.22 -34.83 0.87
C LYS A 2 -7.43 -33.34 1.15
N ALA A 3 -8.55 -32.77 0.68
CA ALA A 3 -8.95 -31.41 1.06
C ALA A 3 -9.74 -31.41 2.38
N GLN A 4 -9.51 -30.39 3.21
CA GLN A 4 -10.22 -30.16 4.46
C GLN A 4 -10.14 -28.68 4.91
N ILE A 5 -10.96 -28.31 5.88
CA ILE A 5 -10.80 -27.04 6.60
C ILE A 5 -9.67 -27.21 7.62
N ILE A 6 -8.69 -26.33 7.56
CA ILE A 6 -7.55 -26.30 8.48
C ILE A 6 -7.91 -25.40 9.66
N THR A 7 -7.87 -25.97 10.86
CA THR A 7 -8.10 -25.24 12.12
C THR A 7 -6.81 -25.00 12.89
N ASP A 8 -5.73 -25.67 12.51
CA ASP A 8 -4.40 -25.45 13.09
C ASP A 8 -3.77 -24.19 12.48
N ARG A 9 -3.79 -23.11 13.27
CA ARG A 9 -3.20 -21.81 12.91
C ARG A 9 -1.72 -21.92 12.57
N GLN A 10 -0.96 -22.68 13.34
CA GLN A 10 0.50 -22.75 13.19
C GLN A 10 0.85 -23.49 11.91
N GLN A 11 0.23 -24.66 11.68
CA GLN A 11 0.39 -25.42 10.43
C GLN A 11 0.06 -24.56 9.20
N TRP A 12 -1.03 -23.79 9.26
CA TRP A 12 -1.44 -22.90 8.18
C TRP A 12 -0.41 -21.80 7.93
N ASN A 13 -0.07 -21.04 8.96
CA ASN A 13 0.83 -19.91 8.83
C ASN A 13 2.27 -20.34 8.45
N ASP A 14 2.75 -21.49 8.90
CA ASP A 14 4.04 -22.04 8.49
C ASP A 14 4.07 -22.37 6.99
N PHE A 15 3.00 -22.98 6.47
CA PHE A 15 2.88 -23.26 5.04
C PHE A 15 2.84 -21.97 4.21
N VAL A 16 2.04 -20.99 4.64
CA VAL A 16 1.95 -19.68 3.94
C VAL A 16 3.29 -18.94 4.00
N ALA A 17 3.97 -18.94 5.14
CA ALA A 17 5.24 -18.25 5.35
C ALA A 17 6.39 -18.86 4.53
N ALA A 18 6.36 -20.17 4.30
CA ALA A 18 7.37 -20.89 3.54
C ALA A 18 7.27 -20.63 2.02
N SER A 19 6.06 -20.37 1.51
CA SER A 19 5.80 -20.20 0.08
C SER A 19 6.41 -18.92 -0.50
N GLU A 20 6.81 -18.97 -1.77
CA GLU A 20 7.16 -17.76 -2.54
C GLU A 20 5.96 -16.84 -2.74
N LEU A 21 4.74 -17.39 -2.70
CA LEU A 21 3.48 -16.64 -2.80
C LEU A 21 2.98 -16.11 -1.45
N CYS A 22 3.81 -16.22 -0.41
CA CYS A 22 3.52 -15.72 0.93
C CYS A 22 2.85 -14.34 0.90
N ASN A 23 1.68 -14.26 1.52
CA ASN A 23 0.95 -13.01 1.61
C ASN A 23 0.20 -12.89 2.93
N LEU A 24 0.24 -11.71 3.52
CA LEU A 24 -0.51 -11.38 4.73
C LEU A 24 -2.01 -11.71 4.60
N THR A 25 -2.60 -11.47 3.42
CA THR A 25 -4.04 -11.69 3.20
C THR A 25 -4.43 -13.17 3.10
N GLN A 26 -3.46 -14.07 3.21
CA GLN A 26 -3.66 -15.52 3.31
C GLN A 26 -3.32 -16.06 4.70
N THR A 27 -3.00 -15.22 5.69
CA THR A 27 -2.77 -15.67 7.08
C THR A 27 -4.07 -16.09 7.78
N TYR A 28 -3.92 -16.89 8.84
CA TYR A 28 -5.05 -17.29 9.67
C TYR A 28 -5.72 -16.08 10.35
N GLU A 29 -4.91 -15.16 10.87
CA GLU A 29 -5.32 -13.91 11.52
C GLU A 29 -6.14 -13.03 10.57
N TRP A 30 -5.79 -13.01 9.28
CA TRP A 30 -6.56 -12.26 8.28
C TRP A 30 -7.97 -12.82 8.13
N GLY A 31 -8.14 -14.15 8.15
CA GLY A 31 -9.46 -14.79 8.14
C GLY A 31 -10.30 -14.37 9.35
N GLU A 32 -9.72 -14.41 10.54
CA GLU A 32 -10.39 -13.99 11.79
C GLU A 32 -10.73 -12.49 11.82
N LEU A 33 -9.87 -11.66 11.28
CA LEU A 33 -10.10 -10.22 11.19
C LEU A 33 -11.23 -9.90 10.21
N MET A 34 -11.26 -10.62 9.08
CA MET A 34 -12.19 -10.38 7.99
C MET A 34 -13.54 -11.05 8.19
N SER A 35 -13.66 -12.12 8.98
CA SER A 35 -14.95 -12.73 9.33
C SER A 35 -15.88 -11.80 10.12
N LYS A 36 -15.35 -10.71 10.71
CA LYS A 36 -16.18 -9.63 11.31
C LYS A 36 -16.85 -8.73 10.26
N ARG A 37 -16.36 -8.74 9.01
CA ARG A 37 -16.82 -7.89 7.91
C ARG A 37 -17.49 -8.67 6.78
N HIS A 38 -17.09 -9.92 6.63
CA HIS A 38 -17.66 -10.88 5.71
C HIS A 38 -18.60 -11.83 6.47
N ALA A 39 -19.40 -12.60 5.75
CA ALA A 39 -20.32 -13.53 6.40
C ALA A 39 -19.57 -14.68 7.10
N ASP A 40 -18.43 -15.10 6.55
CA ASP A 40 -17.64 -16.24 7.04
C ASP A 40 -16.22 -16.21 6.40
N SER A 41 -15.31 -17.03 6.93
CA SER A 41 -13.97 -17.26 6.36
C SER A 41 -13.59 -18.74 6.44
N LEU A 42 -13.08 -19.31 5.36
CA LEU A 42 -12.71 -20.72 5.25
C LEU A 42 -11.20 -20.86 4.94
N HIS A 43 -10.46 -21.51 5.84
CA HIS A 43 -9.06 -21.89 5.62
C HIS A 43 -9.01 -23.26 4.95
N VAL A 44 -9.19 -23.30 3.62
CA VAL A 44 -9.23 -24.57 2.87
C VAL A 44 -7.81 -25.02 2.54
N GLY A 45 -7.43 -26.22 2.97
CA GLY A 45 -6.12 -26.81 2.70
C GLY A 45 -6.21 -28.17 2.03
N VAL A 46 -5.19 -28.53 1.26
CA VAL A 46 -4.96 -29.90 0.77
C VAL A 46 -3.76 -30.48 1.49
N VAL A 47 -3.96 -31.62 2.15
CA VAL A 47 -2.91 -32.33 2.89
C VAL A 47 -2.47 -33.60 2.16
N ASN A 48 -1.18 -33.90 2.25
CA ASN A 48 -0.59 -35.18 1.86
C ASN A 48 -0.91 -36.28 2.88
N GLU A 49 -0.48 -37.52 2.62
CA GLU A 49 -0.73 -38.66 3.51
C GLU A 49 -0.01 -38.53 4.86
N ASP A 50 1.12 -37.83 4.89
CA ASP A 50 1.88 -37.51 6.10
C ASP A 50 1.29 -36.33 6.90
N GLY A 51 0.19 -35.75 6.43
CA GLY A 51 -0.49 -34.61 7.05
C GLY A 51 0.11 -33.24 6.70
N SER A 52 1.18 -33.18 5.90
CA SER A 52 1.75 -31.90 5.43
C SER A 52 0.83 -31.19 4.45
N LEU A 53 0.73 -29.86 4.53
CA LEU A 53 0.01 -29.05 3.55
C LEU A 53 0.78 -28.99 2.23
N CYS A 54 0.07 -29.13 1.11
CA CYS A 54 0.61 -28.95 -0.23
C CYS A 54 -0.13 -27.89 -1.07
N ALA A 55 -1.29 -27.42 -0.60
CA ALA A 55 -1.98 -26.25 -1.13
C ALA A 55 -2.88 -25.62 -0.06
N ALA A 56 -3.06 -24.31 -0.11
CA ALA A 56 -3.92 -23.56 0.81
C ALA A 56 -4.66 -22.42 0.10
N MET A 57 -5.88 -22.12 0.54
CA MET A 57 -6.65 -20.96 0.10
C MET A 57 -7.54 -20.46 1.25
N LEU A 58 -7.23 -19.26 1.77
CA LEU A 58 -8.16 -18.53 2.61
C LEU A 58 -9.25 -17.95 1.70
N VAL A 59 -10.48 -18.42 1.92
CA VAL A 59 -11.68 -17.97 1.21
C VAL A 59 -12.54 -17.13 2.15
N LEU A 60 -12.76 -15.88 1.79
CA LEU A 60 -13.70 -14.97 2.44
C LEU A 60 -15.07 -15.13 1.78
N VAL A 61 -16.12 -15.34 2.58
CA VAL A 61 -17.50 -15.46 2.10
C VAL A 61 -18.14 -14.08 2.12
N SER A 62 -18.19 -13.43 0.97
CA SER A 62 -18.69 -12.07 0.81
C SER A 62 -20.04 -12.07 0.09
N THR A 63 -20.67 -10.90 -0.02
CA THR A 63 -21.98 -10.74 -0.63
C THR A 63 -21.90 -9.80 -1.82
N VAL A 64 -22.54 -10.16 -2.94
CA VAL A 64 -22.62 -9.27 -4.09
C VAL A 64 -23.51 -8.07 -3.73
N PRO A 65 -22.98 -6.84 -3.78
CA PRO A 65 -23.75 -5.65 -3.43
C PRO A 65 -25.02 -5.54 -4.30
N GLY A 66 -26.16 -5.27 -3.66
CA GLY A 66 -27.47 -5.08 -4.30
C GLY A 66 -28.18 -6.37 -4.76
N LEU A 67 -27.48 -7.50 -4.93
CA LEU A 67 -28.12 -8.79 -5.24
C LEU A 67 -28.27 -9.69 -4.00
N HIS A 68 -27.52 -9.40 -2.93
CA HIS A 68 -27.51 -10.20 -1.71
C HIS A 68 -27.19 -11.69 -1.94
N VAL A 69 -26.44 -12.01 -3.01
CA VAL A 69 -26.01 -13.37 -3.33
C VAL A 69 -24.56 -13.55 -2.85
N PRO A 70 -24.22 -14.64 -2.15
CA PRO A 70 -22.85 -14.87 -1.72
C PRO A 70 -21.88 -15.03 -2.90
N TYR A 71 -20.64 -14.64 -2.71
CA TYR A 71 -19.51 -15.01 -3.55
C TYR A 71 -18.29 -15.31 -2.68
N PHE A 72 -17.41 -16.15 -3.19
CA PHE A 72 -16.17 -16.50 -2.53
C PHE A 72 -15.03 -15.62 -3.04
N TYR A 73 -14.18 -15.15 -2.13
CA TYR A 73 -13.06 -14.28 -2.45
C TYR A 73 -11.77 -14.76 -1.78
N ALA A 74 -10.72 -15.04 -2.56
CA ALA A 74 -9.40 -15.40 -2.04
C ALA A 74 -8.36 -14.32 -2.37
N PRO A 75 -8.14 -13.35 -1.48
CA PRO A 75 -7.19 -12.27 -1.71
C PRO A 75 -5.75 -12.80 -1.72
N ARG A 76 -5.01 -12.62 -2.82
CA ARG A 76 -3.63 -13.12 -2.99
C ARG A 76 -3.46 -14.65 -2.97
N GLY A 77 -4.57 -15.40 -2.86
CA GLY A 77 -4.57 -16.85 -2.95
C GLY A 77 -4.87 -17.37 -4.36
N PRO A 78 -4.77 -18.69 -4.58
CA PRO A 78 -4.29 -19.69 -3.62
C PRO A 78 -2.77 -19.64 -3.39
N ILE A 79 -2.33 -20.27 -2.29
CA ILE A 79 -0.93 -20.57 -2.00
C ILE A 79 -0.65 -22.01 -2.42
N ILE A 80 0.10 -22.18 -3.50
CA ILE A 80 0.46 -23.48 -4.08
C ILE A 80 1.66 -23.29 -5.02
N ASP A 81 2.64 -24.19 -4.95
CA ASP A 81 3.88 -24.05 -5.72
C ASP A 81 3.68 -24.29 -7.22
N ASN A 82 2.87 -25.30 -7.56
CA ASN A 82 2.56 -25.64 -8.94
C ASN A 82 1.04 -25.58 -9.19
N PRO A 83 0.54 -24.58 -9.94
CA PRO A 83 -0.89 -24.43 -10.20
C PRO A 83 -1.47 -25.51 -11.12
N ALA A 84 -0.63 -26.30 -11.80
CA ALA A 84 -1.05 -27.45 -12.61
C ALA A 84 -1.02 -28.78 -11.84
N SER A 85 -0.65 -28.78 -10.56
CA SER A 85 -0.59 -30.00 -9.75
C SER A 85 -1.99 -30.54 -9.43
N PRO A 86 -2.12 -31.86 -9.12
CA PRO A 86 -3.41 -32.42 -8.71
C PRO A 86 -3.99 -31.78 -7.44
N ALA A 87 -3.15 -31.18 -6.58
CA ALA A 87 -3.59 -30.47 -5.39
C ALA A 87 -4.50 -29.27 -5.73
N MET A 88 -4.24 -28.54 -6.83
CA MET A 88 -5.12 -27.46 -7.30
C MET A 88 -6.52 -27.99 -7.63
N THR A 89 -6.60 -29.12 -8.35
CA THR A 89 -7.89 -29.74 -8.68
C THR A 89 -8.67 -30.15 -7.43
N ILE A 90 -7.99 -30.77 -6.45
CA ILE A 90 -8.60 -31.18 -5.18
C ILE A 90 -9.09 -29.96 -4.38
N LEU A 91 -8.26 -28.91 -4.32
CA LEU A 91 -8.58 -27.65 -3.64
C LEU A 91 -9.83 -26.99 -4.26
N LEU A 92 -9.83 -26.78 -5.58
CA LEU A 92 -10.93 -26.12 -6.28
C LEU A 92 -12.24 -26.91 -6.22
N ASN A 93 -12.17 -28.25 -6.26
CA ASN A 93 -13.35 -29.09 -6.12
C ASN A 93 -13.97 -28.98 -4.72
N PHE A 94 -13.14 -28.93 -3.66
CA PHE A 94 -13.62 -28.71 -2.30
C PHE A 94 -14.24 -27.32 -2.15
N VAL A 95 -13.55 -26.27 -2.63
CA VAL A 95 -14.07 -24.89 -2.61
C VAL A 95 -15.38 -24.79 -3.37
N LYS A 96 -15.51 -25.45 -4.53
CA LYS A 96 -16.77 -25.52 -5.29
C LYS A 96 -17.87 -26.20 -4.49
N ALA A 97 -17.59 -27.31 -3.80
CA ALA A 97 -18.59 -27.97 -2.95
C ALA A 97 -19.06 -27.04 -1.82
N GLU A 98 -18.15 -26.33 -1.16
CA GLU A 98 -18.51 -25.33 -0.13
C GLU A 98 -19.28 -24.14 -0.71
N ALA A 99 -18.94 -23.71 -1.93
CA ALA A 99 -19.65 -22.65 -2.64
C ALA A 99 -21.11 -23.06 -2.94
N HIS A 100 -21.32 -24.29 -3.40
CA HIS A 100 -22.66 -24.83 -3.66
C HIS A 100 -23.50 -24.90 -2.37
N LYS A 101 -22.93 -25.36 -1.25
CA LYS A 101 -23.62 -25.40 0.05
C LYS A 101 -24.07 -24.01 0.52
N ARG A 102 -23.29 -22.97 0.22
CA ARG A 102 -23.57 -21.57 0.60
C ARG A 102 -24.31 -20.78 -0.48
N GLY A 103 -24.66 -21.40 -1.61
CA GLY A 103 -25.32 -20.73 -2.73
C GLY A 103 -24.47 -19.66 -3.44
N ALA A 104 -23.15 -19.71 -3.28
CA ALA A 104 -22.23 -18.72 -3.83
C ALA A 104 -22.22 -18.73 -5.36
N CYS A 105 -22.19 -17.55 -5.99
CA CYS A 105 -22.31 -17.42 -7.44
C CYS A 105 -20.99 -17.56 -8.20
N MET A 106 -19.85 -17.33 -7.54
CA MET A 106 -18.51 -17.38 -8.11
C MET A 106 -17.44 -17.53 -7.02
N LEU A 107 -16.25 -17.94 -7.44
CA LEU A 107 -14.99 -17.78 -6.71
C LEU A 107 -14.13 -16.75 -7.44
N LYS A 108 -13.76 -15.68 -6.74
CA LYS A 108 -12.84 -14.63 -7.18
C LYS A 108 -11.49 -14.83 -6.52
N ILE A 109 -10.41 -14.85 -7.29
CA ILE A 109 -9.04 -14.97 -6.77
C ILE A 109 -8.13 -13.90 -7.39
N GLU A 110 -7.06 -13.55 -6.68
CA GLU A 110 -6.08 -12.56 -7.14
C GLU A 110 -4.66 -13.04 -6.84
N PRO A 111 -4.16 -14.12 -7.48
CA PRO A 111 -2.94 -14.79 -7.07
C PRO A 111 -1.75 -13.83 -6.98
N GLY A 112 -0.91 -14.01 -5.96
CA GLY A 112 0.27 -13.17 -5.69
C GLY A 112 1.43 -13.32 -6.70
N VAL A 113 1.14 -13.68 -7.95
CA VAL A 113 2.13 -14.00 -8.99
C VAL A 113 2.32 -12.83 -9.95
N PRO A 114 3.48 -12.71 -10.62
CA PRO A 114 3.74 -11.64 -11.57
C PRO A 114 2.71 -11.57 -12.70
N ASP A 115 2.41 -10.35 -13.14
CA ASP A 115 1.56 -10.10 -14.29
C ASP A 115 2.14 -10.75 -15.56
N GLY A 116 1.28 -11.38 -16.36
CA GLY A 116 1.70 -12.09 -17.57
C GLY A 116 2.36 -13.46 -17.34
N ASP A 117 2.38 -14.00 -16.11
CA ASP A 117 2.86 -15.37 -15.86
C ASP A 117 2.03 -16.40 -16.65
N LYS A 118 2.65 -16.98 -17.68
CA LYS A 118 1.98 -17.90 -18.61
C LYS A 118 1.62 -19.23 -17.95
N THR A 119 2.40 -19.70 -16.99
CA THR A 119 2.13 -20.96 -16.29
C THR A 119 0.84 -20.84 -15.49
N TRP A 120 0.73 -19.77 -14.71
CA TRP A 120 -0.48 -19.46 -13.95
C TRP A 120 -1.68 -19.17 -14.84
N LEU A 121 -1.53 -18.33 -15.86
CA LEU A 121 -2.64 -18.03 -16.79
C LEU A 121 -3.15 -19.26 -17.53
N ASN A 122 -2.27 -20.17 -17.95
CA ASN A 122 -2.67 -21.42 -18.59
C ASN A 122 -3.41 -22.35 -17.63
N ALA A 123 -2.89 -22.53 -16.41
CA ALA A 123 -3.54 -23.37 -15.41
C ALA A 123 -4.93 -22.82 -15.04
N LEU A 124 -5.03 -21.52 -14.77
CA LEU A 124 -6.30 -20.87 -14.43
C LEU A 124 -7.33 -21.00 -15.56
N ARG A 125 -6.92 -20.78 -16.82
CA ARG A 125 -7.79 -21.01 -17.98
C ARG A 125 -8.25 -22.47 -18.09
N HIS A 126 -7.36 -23.43 -17.84
CA HIS A 126 -7.70 -24.86 -17.84
C HIS A 126 -8.80 -25.18 -16.82
N TYR A 127 -8.77 -24.56 -15.64
CA TYR A 127 -9.82 -24.70 -14.62
C TYR A 127 -11.07 -23.85 -14.87
N GLY A 128 -11.13 -23.10 -15.98
CA GLY A 128 -12.29 -22.30 -16.38
C GLY A 128 -12.36 -20.91 -15.75
N PHE A 129 -11.27 -20.45 -15.12
CA PHE A 129 -11.17 -19.06 -14.67
C PHE A 129 -11.14 -18.08 -15.84
N ARG A 130 -11.61 -16.87 -15.59
CA ARG A 130 -11.63 -15.77 -16.56
C ARG A 130 -11.01 -14.53 -15.94
N SER A 131 -10.09 -13.90 -16.68
CA SER A 131 -9.51 -12.61 -16.30
C SER A 131 -10.57 -11.51 -16.27
N ILE A 132 -10.44 -10.65 -15.27
CA ILE A 132 -11.22 -9.44 -15.11
C ILE A 132 -10.25 -8.29 -14.82
N PRO A 133 -10.33 -7.18 -15.57
CA PRO A 133 -9.41 -6.05 -15.42
C PRO A 133 -9.70 -5.19 -14.18
N TYR A 134 -10.65 -5.61 -13.32
CA TYR A 134 -11.07 -4.89 -12.13
C TYR A 134 -10.60 -5.64 -10.89
N ALA A 135 -9.65 -5.03 -10.19
CA ALA A 135 -9.05 -5.64 -9.02
C ALA A 135 -9.66 -5.12 -7.72
N HIS A 136 -9.88 -6.04 -6.78
CA HIS A 136 -10.28 -5.76 -5.40
C HIS A 136 -9.04 -5.44 -4.55
N HIS A 137 -7.87 -6.01 -4.87
CA HIS A 137 -6.58 -5.56 -4.35
C HIS A 137 -5.74 -4.82 -5.38
N LEU A 138 -4.98 -3.84 -4.88
CA LEU A 138 -3.99 -3.11 -5.68
C LEU A 138 -3.00 -4.10 -6.28
N ARG A 139 -2.93 -4.13 -7.61
CA ARG A 139 -2.04 -5.04 -8.33
C ARG A 139 -0.60 -4.56 -8.33
N HIS A 140 -0.39 -3.25 -8.32
CA HIS A 140 0.92 -2.64 -8.43
C HIS A 140 1.43 -2.22 -7.05
N GLU A 141 2.50 -2.83 -6.57
CA GLU A 141 3.09 -2.61 -5.25
C GLU A 141 4.58 -2.27 -5.37
N TRP A 142 5.14 -1.62 -4.35
CA TRP A 142 6.58 -1.32 -4.29
C TRP A 142 7.27 -2.17 -3.23
N VAL A 143 8.31 -2.90 -3.63
CA VAL A 143 9.03 -3.86 -2.76
C VAL A 143 10.49 -3.46 -2.68
N THR A 144 11.04 -3.48 -1.46
CA THR A 144 12.48 -3.25 -1.19
C THR A 144 13.11 -4.53 -0.63
N ASP A 145 14.23 -4.95 -1.21
CA ASP A 145 15.09 -6.00 -0.64
C ASP A 145 15.93 -5.39 0.49
N ILE A 146 15.74 -5.91 1.71
CA ILE A 146 16.29 -5.36 2.96
C ILE A 146 17.35 -6.29 3.59
N ARG A 147 17.86 -7.27 2.84
CA ARG A 147 18.87 -8.23 3.34
C ARG A 147 20.23 -7.59 3.61
N GLY A 148 20.63 -6.63 2.77
CA GLY A 148 21.88 -5.88 2.92
C GLY A 148 21.98 -5.13 4.26
N ASP A 149 23.19 -4.81 4.71
CA ASP A 149 23.38 -4.01 5.92
C ASP A 149 22.85 -2.57 5.77
N GLU A 150 22.74 -1.84 6.88
CA GLU A 150 22.16 -0.49 6.85
C GLU A 150 22.88 0.48 5.91
N GLN A 151 24.20 0.37 5.77
CA GLN A 151 24.98 1.23 4.89
C GLN A 151 24.69 0.90 3.42
N GLU A 152 24.62 -0.40 3.09
CA GLU A 152 24.24 -0.87 1.77
C GLU A 152 22.82 -0.42 1.41
N LEU A 153 21.86 -0.59 2.32
CA LEU A 153 20.47 -0.14 2.11
C LEU A 153 20.40 1.37 1.88
N MET A 154 21.08 2.17 2.70
CA MET A 154 21.16 3.62 2.52
C MET A 154 21.79 4.00 1.18
N SER A 155 22.82 3.28 0.72
CA SER A 155 23.49 3.55 -0.55
C SER A 155 22.55 3.45 -1.76
N LYS A 156 21.59 2.50 -1.70
CA LYS A 156 20.58 2.26 -2.74
C LYS A 156 19.46 3.30 -2.77
N MET A 157 19.32 4.12 -1.73
CA MET A 157 18.29 5.17 -1.66
C MET A 157 18.62 6.36 -2.57
N HIS A 158 17.60 7.17 -2.86
CA HIS A 158 17.82 8.48 -3.49
C HIS A 158 18.53 9.44 -2.52
N LYS A 159 19.37 10.35 -3.07
CA LYS A 159 20.13 11.33 -2.28
C LYS A 159 19.24 12.17 -1.35
N LYS A 160 18.09 12.64 -1.85
CA LYS A 160 17.12 13.42 -1.05
C LYS A 160 16.50 12.60 0.08
N THR A 161 16.20 11.32 -0.15
CA THR A 161 15.67 10.40 0.88
C THR A 161 16.65 10.27 2.04
N ARG A 162 17.93 9.97 1.74
CA ARG A 162 18.98 9.91 2.79
C ARG A 162 19.12 11.23 3.54
N GLN A 163 19.05 12.35 2.82
CA GLN A 163 19.12 13.67 3.43
C GLN A 163 17.97 13.87 4.42
N TYR A 164 16.73 13.59 4.01
CA TYR A 164 15.56 13.75 4.88
C TYR A 164 15.61 12.85 6.11
N ILE A 165 16.01 11.58 5.95
CA ILE A 165 16.21 10.68 7.10
C ILE A 165 17.20 11.30 8.09
N ARG A 166 18.36 11.78 7.62
CA ARG A 166 19.39 12.37 8.49
C ARG A 166 18.94 13.69 9.12
N THR A 167 18.20 14.54 8.41
CA THR A 167 17.74 15.81 8.97
C THR A 167 16.63 15.60 10.00
N SER A 168 15.68 14.70 9.73
CA SER A 168 14.60 14.38 10.66
C SER A 168 15.09 13.59 11.87
N ALA A 169 16.24 12.90 11.79
CA ALA A 169 16.88 12.27 12.95
C ALA A 169 17.60 13.27 13.87
N ARG A 170 17.86 14.51 13.41
CA ARG A 170 18.53 15.57 14.18
C ARG A 170 17.55 16.49 14.91
N THR A 171 16.25 16.38 14.62
CA THR A 171 15.21 17.09 15.37
C THR A 171 14.99 16.38 16.71
N SER A 172 14.24 17.00 17.62
CA SER A 172 13.81 16.36 18.88
C SER A 172 12.75 15.27 18.67
N THR A 173 12.80 14.58 17.52
CA THR A 173 11.85 13.54 17.14
C THR A 173 12.34 12.19 17.62
N VAL A 174 11.52 11.49 18.38
CA VAL A 174 11.80 10.13 18.86
C VAL A 174 10.87 9.16 18.13
N ILE A 175 11.44 8.08 17.58
CA ILE A 175 10.65 6.98 17.03
C ILE A 175 10.76 5.79 17.96
N ARG A 176 9.62 5.25 18.37
CA ARG A 176 9.54 4.07 19.23
C ARG A 176 8.38 3.16 18.84
N GLU A 177 8.50 1.89 19.20
CA GLU A 177 7.37 0.98 19.24
C GLU A 177 6.49 1.29 20.46
N SER A 178 5.18 1.18 20.32
CA SER A 178 4.24 1.38 21.43
C SER A 178 3.11 0.35 21.39
N HIS A 179 2.78 -0.17 22.57
CA HIS A 179 1.60 -1.01 22.81
C HIS A 179 0.56 -0.27 23.67
N GLU A 180 0.80 1.00 23.97
CA GLU A 180 -0.07 1.80 24.83
C GLU A 180 -1.38 2.15 24.11
N GLN A 181 -2.50 2.06 24.82
CA GLN A 181 -3.81 2.45 24.29
C GLN A 181 -3.84 3.92 23.85
N SER A 182 -3.13 4.80 24.56
CA SER A 182 -2.96 6.23 24.24
C SER A 182 -2.33 6.43 22.85
N ALA A 183 -1.38 5.57 22.47
CA ALA A 183 -0.72 5.61 21.16
C ALA A 183 -1.65 5.14 20.05
N ILE A 184 -2.46 4.10 20.30
CA ILE A 184 -3.50 3.64 19.35
C ILE A 184 -4.55 4.73 19.13
N ASP A 185 -4.98 5.40 20.20
CA ASP A 185 -5.94 6.51 20.13
C ASP A 185 -5.38 7.70 19.32
N ALA A 186 -4.11 8.03 19.53
CA ALA A 186 -3.42 9.06 18.75
C ALA A 186 -3.25 8.67 17.27
N PHE A 187 -2.82 7.44 16.99
CA PHE A 187 -2.75 6.89 15.63
C PHE A 187 -4.11 7.01 14.93
N TYR A 188 -5.17 6.52 15.57
CA TYR A 188 -6.51 6.51 14.98
C TYR A 188 -7.00 7.92 14.65
N ARG A 189 -6.80 8.89 15.55
CA ARG A 189 -7.14 10.29 15.31
C ARG A 189 -6.42 10.85 14.07
N ILE A 190 -5.10 10.69 14.01
CA ILE A 190 -4.28 11.19 12.87
C ILE A 190 -4.65 10.44 11.58
N TYR A 191 -5.01 9.16 11.69
CA TYR A 191 -5.39 8.34 10.54
C TYR A 191 -6.76 8.77 9.98
N CYS A 192 -7.72 9.14 10.82
CA CYS A 192 -8.97 9.78 10.39
C CYS A 192 -8.71 11.10 9.65
N GLU A 193 -7.89 11.99 10.22
CA GLU A 193 -7.51 13.26 9.56
C GLU A 193 -6.82 13.01 8.21
N THR A 194 -5.95 12.00 8.15
CA THR A 194 -5.26 11.60 6.92
C THR A 194 -6.25 11.05 5.88
N GLY A 195 -7.21 10.23 6.30
CA GLY A 195 -8.26 9.67 5.45
C GLY A 195 -9.18 10.73 4.86
N GLU A 196 -9.58 11.73 5.66
CA GLU A 196 -10.38 12.87 5.20
C GLU A 196 -9.62 13.69 4.15
N ARG A 197 -8.34 13.98 4.39
CA ARG A 197 -7.49 14.75 3.47
C ARG A 197 -7.19 14.02 2.16
N SER A 198 -7.01 12.70 2.22
CA SER A 198 -6.63 11.86 1.09
C SER A 198 -7.80 11.07 0.49
N GLU A 199 -9.03 11.40 0.89
CA GLU A 199 -10.30 10.83 0.40
C GLU A 199 -10.37 9.29 0.42
N PHE A 200 -9.81 8.65 1.45
CA PHE A 200 -9.93 7.20 1.63
C PHE A 200 -10.71 6.82 2.89
N MET A 201 -11.32 5.64 2.85
CA MET A 201 -12.14 5.14 3.94
C MET A 201 -11.29 4.61 5.10
N VAL A 202 -11.57 5.12 6.29
CA VAL A 202 -10.97 4.66 7.55
C VAL A 202 -11.98 3.76 8.27
N LEU A 203 -11.56 2.54 8.63
CA LEU A 203 -12.36 1.62 9.44
C LEU A 203 -12.46 2.10 10.88
N ASN A 204 -13.34 1.50 11.68
CA ASN A 204 -13.46 1.86 13.10
C ASN A 204 -12.17 1.53 13.88
N LYS A 205 -11.99 2.16 15.05
CA LYS A 205 -10.80 1.97 15.89
C LYS A 205 -10.58 0.51 16.30
N GLU A 206 -11.69 -0.18 16.63
CA GLU A 206 -11.69 -1.58 17.07
C GLU A 206 -11.03 -2.50 16.04
N TYR A 207 -11.14 -2.19 14.74
CA TYR A 207 -10.47 -2.95 13.69
C TYR A 207 -8.94 -2.96 13.86
N TYR A 208 -8.32 -1.81 14.13
CA TYR A 208 -6.86 -1.70 14.28
C TYR A 208 -6.38 -2.28 15.62
N GLU A 209 -7.17 -2.12 16.68
CA GLU A 209 -6.93 -2.78 17.97
C GLU A 209 -6.94 -4.30 17.81
N ASN A 210 -7.94 -4.83 17.09
CA ASN A 210 -8.03 -6.25 16.77
C ASN A 210 -6.87 -6.71 15.88
N PHE A 211 -6.46 -5.91 14.89
CA PHE A 211 -5.31 -6.21 14.06
C PHE A 211 -4.04 -6.39 14.91
N LEU A 212 -3.69 -5.40 15.74
CA LEU A 212 -2.51 -5.48 16.60
C LEU A 212 -2.59 -6.67 17.58
N ARG A 213 -3.78 -6.90 18.17
CA ARG A 213 -4.02 -8.00 19.10
C ARG A 213 -3.88 -9.39 18.46
N LEU A 214 -4.36 -9.57 17.23
CA LEU A 214 -4.31 -10.85 16.52
C LEU A 214 -2.88 -11.18 16.09
N TYR A 215 -2.15 -10.19 15.57
CA TYR A 215 -0.80 -10.41 15.06
C TYR A 215 0.29 -10.40 16.13
N LYS A 216 0.05 -9.80 17.30
CA LYS A 216 0.99 -9.78 18.45
C LYS A 216 2.39 -9.34 17.98
N ASP A 217 3.44 -10.07 18.35
CA ASP A 217 4.84 -9.83 17.99
C ASP A 217 5.13 -9.89 16.48
N ASN A 218 4.16 -10.28 15.65
CA ASN A 218 4.25 -10.18 14.20
C ASN A 218 3.79 -8.81 13.67
N ALA A 219 3.25 -7.91 14.50
CA ALA A 219 2.91 -6.55 14.13
C ALA A 219 3.39 -5.54 15.18
N ALA A 220 3.72 -4.34 14.74
CA ALA A 220 4.13 -3.24 15.62
C ALA A 220 3.46 -1.94 15.21
N LEU A 221 3.05 -1.16 16.21
CA LEU A 221 2.70 0.25 16.05
C LEU A 221 3.95 1.08 16.34
N LEU A 222 4.54 1.66 15.29
CA LEU A 222 5.64 2.61 15.42
C LEU A 222 5.08 4.03 15.43
N ILE A 223 5.46 4.81 16.43
CA ILE A 223 5.05 6.21 16.58
C ILE A 223 6.25 7.13 16.46
N ALA A 224 6.02 8.31 15.90
CA ALA A 224 6.97 9.41 15.90
C ALA A 224 6.45 10.53 16.82
N GLU A 225 7.18 10.76 17.90
CA GLU A 225 6.90 11.78 18.90
C GLU A 225 7.79 12.99 18.68
N TYR A 226 7.19 14.18 18.71
CA TYR A 226 7.88 15.45 18.67
C TYR A 226 7.23 16.38 19.69
N ASP A 227 8.05 16.94 20.58
CA ASP A 227 7.58 17.85 21.64
C ASP A 227 6.44 17.24 22.48
N ASN A 228 6.64 15.99 22.93
CA ASN A 228 5.69 15.16 23.69
C ASN A 228 4.34 14.91 22.99
N ARG A 229 4.26 15.08 21.66
CA ARG A 229 3.07 14.83 20.87
C ARG A 229 3.37 13.80 19.77
N ILE A 230 2.49 12.83 19.61
CA ILE A 230 2.55 11.89 18.47
C ILE A 230 2.11 12.66 17.21
N ILE A 231 3.02 12.79 16.25
CA ILE A 231 2.81 13.52 14.99
C ILE A 231 2.72 12.60 13.76
N ALA A 232 3.19 11.36 13.88
CA ALA A 232 2.97 10.32 12.89
C ALA A 232 2.98 8.94 13.55
N ALA A 233 2.33 7.98 12.91
CA ALA A 233 2.28 6.61 13.37
C ALA A 233 2.05 5.66 12.20
N ALA A 234 2.56 4.44 12.31
CA ALA A 234 2.37 3.41 11.30
C ALA A 234 2.31 2.02 11.93
N ILE A 235 1.44 1.17 11.37
CA ILE A 235 1.35 -0.25 11.69
C ILE A 235 2.13 -1.02 10.63
N VAL A 236 3.18 -1.72 11.06
CA VAL A 236 3.96 -2.66 10.26
C VAL A 236 3.65 -4.08 10.72
N VAL A 237 3.68 -5.03 9.78
CA VAL A 237 3.42 -6.46 10.07
C VAL A 237 4.39 -7.34 9.30
N ARG A 238 4.63 -8.57 9.77
CA ARG A 238 5.51 -9.55 9.14
C ARG A 238 4.88 -10.94 9.05
N LEU A 239 5.34 -11.71 8.08
CA LEU A 239 5.12 -13.15 7.97
C LEU A 239 6.27 -13.77 7.17
N GLY A 240 6.94 -14.77 7.76
CA GLY A 240 8.11 -15.40 7.15
C GLY A 240 9.15 -14.36 6.71
N ARG A 241 9.54 -14.42 5.44
CA ARG A 241 10.55 -13.51 4.84
C ARG A 241 10.01 -12.12 4.46
N TRP A 242 8.73 -11.83 4.68
CA TRP A 242 8.07 -10.61 4.21
C TRP A 242 7.60 -9.73 5.35
N SER A 243 7.63 -8.42 5.12
CA SER A 243 6.98 -7.41 5.96
C SER A 243 6.16 -6.45 5.08
N TRP A 244 5.06 -5.93 5.62
CA TRP A 244 4.15 -5.01 4.92
C TRP A 244 3.89 -3.76 5.75
N ASN A 245 3.93 -2.60 5.09
CA ASN A 245 3.51 -1.34 5.66
C ASN A 245 1.98 -1.20 5.57
N MET A 246 1.23 -1.53 6.62
CA MET A 246 -0.22 -1.69 6.50
C MET A 246 -0.99 -0.38 6.56
N TYR A 247 -0.80 0.38 7.65
CA TYR A 247 -1.54 1.60 7.92
C TYR A 247 -0.56 2.69 8.31
N GLU A 248 -0.70 3.88 7.73
CA GLU A 248 0.21 5.00 7.98
C GLU A 248 -0.57 6.29 8.11
N ALA A 249 -0.25 7.04 9.15
CA ALA A 249 -0.87 8.30 9.50
C ALA A 249 0.23 9.35 9.74
N ALA A 250 0.07 10.54 9.16
CA ALA A 250 0.99 11.64 9.38
C ALA A 250 0.24 12.97 9.43
N SER A 251 0.52 13.75 10.48
CA SER A 251 0.09 15.14 10.59
C SER A 251 0.80 16.01 9.53
N ASP A 252 0.29 17.22 9.30
CA ASP A 252 0.97 18.16 8.39
C ASP A 252 2.33 18.62 8.94
N GLU A 253 2.44 18.79 10.28
CA GLU A 253 3.70 19.08 10.97
C GLU A 253 4.75 17.99 10.68
N SER A 254 4.37 16.71 10.75
CA SER A 254 5.25 15.59 10.38
C SER A 254 5.71 15.65 8.91
N ARG A 255 4.83 16.03 7.99
CA ARG A 255 5.13 16.12 6.56
C ARG A 255 6.06 17.28 6.23
N GLU A 256 5.90 18.42 6.90
CA GLU A 256 6.77 19.58 6.79
C GLU A 256 8.18 19.26 7.30
N MET A 257 8.26 18.61 8.47
CA MET A 257 9.51 18.15 9.07
C MET A 257 10.12 16.91 8.43
N ARG A 258 9.42 16.30 7.45
CA ARG A 258 9.84 15.07 6.75
C ARG A 258 10.00 13.85 7.65
N VAL A 259 9.34 13.84 8.82
CA VAL A 259 9.42 12.75 9.81
C VAL A 259 8.91 11.43 9.25
N ASN A 260 8.00 11.46 8.27
CA ASN A 260 7.54 10.29 7.54
C ASN A 260 8.69 9.50 6.87
N TYR A 261 9.78 10.17 6.47
CA TYR A 261 10.96 9.50 5.92
C TYR A 261 11.72 8.72 6.99
N LEU A 262 11.91 9.31 8.17
CA LEU A 262 12.56 8.64 9.30
C LEU A 262 11.70 7.47 9.80
N LEU A 263 10.37 7.65 9.89
CA LEU A 263 9.43 6.59 10.29
C LEU A 263 9.41 5.43 9.29
N GLN A 264 9.51 5.70 7.99
CA GLN A 264 9.66 4.66 6.96
C GLN A 264 10.98 3.90 7.11
N TRP A 265 12.08 4.61 7.38
CA TRP A 265 13.35 3.97 7.65
C TRP A 265 13.31 3.06 8.88
N GLN A 266 12.70 3.53 9.98
CA GLN A 266 12.57 2.72 11.19
C GLN A 266 11.71 1.47 10.98
N ARG A 267 10.67 1.53 10.13
CA ARG A 267 9.90 0.33 9.73
C ARG A 267 10.74 -0.69 8.96
N ILE A 268 11.61 -0.22 8.07
CA ILE A 268 12.55 -1.08 7.34
C ILE A 268 13.53 -1.75 8.32
N LEU A 269 14.07 -0.99 9.28
CA LEU A 269 14.95 -1.52 10.31
C LEU A 269 14.24 -2.52 11.23
N TRP A 270 13.00 -2.24 11.62
CA TRP A 270 12.16 -3.17 12.38
C TRP A 270 11.93 -4.47 11.60
N ALA A 271 11.59 -4.42 10.32
CA ALA A 271 11.43 -5.62 9.52
C ALA A 271 12.74 -6.43 9.43
N LYS A 272 13.88 -5.73 9.26
CA LYS A 272 15.20 -6.34 9.23
C LYS A 272 15.56 -7.02 10.56
N SER A 273 15.29 -6.37 11.70
CA SER A 273 15.58 -6.94 13.02
C SER A 273 14.75 -8.20 13.32
N HIS A 274 13.63 -8.39 12.61
CA HIS A 274 12.79 -9.58 12.67
C HIS A 274 13.11 -10.61 11.58
N GLY A 275 14.24 -10.48 10.88
CA GLY A 275 14.71 -11.45 9.90
C GLY A 275 13.99 -11.41 8.55
N CYS A 276 13.20 -10.38 8.27
CA CYS A 276 12.55 -10.23 6.97
C CYS A 276 13.58 -9.90 5.87
N TRP A 277 13.32 -10.40 4.66
CA TRP A 277 14.13 -10.15 3.47
C TRP A 277 13.53 -9.07 2.58
N TYR A 278 12.20 -8.97 2.59
CA TYR A 278 11.47 -8.06 1.72
C TYR A 278 10.55 -7.16 2.54
N PHE A 279 10.60 -5.86 2.23
CA PHE A 279 9.69 -4.86 2.76
C PHE A 279 8.76 -4.37 1.64
N ASN A 280 7.47 -4.69 1.75
CA ASN A 280 6.44 -4.28 0.80
C ASN A 280 5.77 -3.00 1.31
N SER A 281 6.05 -1.88 0.64
CA SER A 281 5.48 -0.57 0.92
C SER A 281 4.05 -0.40 0.39
N ARG A 282 3.43 -1.47 -0.12
CA ARG A 282 2.07 -1.54 -0.68
C ARG A 282 1.91 -0.72 -1.97
N GLY A 283 0.66 -0.41 -2.29
CA GLY A 283 0.21 0.08 -3.59
C GLY A 283 0.93 1.30 -4.15
N ILE A 284 1.25 1.26 -5.43
CA ILE A 284 1.68 2.41 -6.25
C ILE A 284 0.68 2.60 -7.40
N PRO A 285 0.59 3.79 -8.00
CA PRO A 285 -0.28 4.02 -9.16
C PRO A 285 0.05 3.06 -10.31
N ASP A 286 -0.95 2.65 -11.08
CA ASP A 286 -0.75 1.85 -12.30
C ASP A 286 0.04 2.64 -13.36
N VAL A 287 -0.15 3.96 -13.43
CA VAL A 287 0.56 4.86 -14.35
C VAL A 287 1.64 5.61 -13.59
N LEU A 288 2.91 5.37 -13.95
CA LEU A 288 4.09 5.91 -13.26
C LEU A 288 4.62 7.20 -13.88
N GLU A 289 3.73 8.13 -14.24
CA GLU A 289 4.09 9.39 -14.88
C GLU A 289 3.78 10.60 -13.99
N GLU A 290 4.60 11.64 -14.13
CA GLU A 290 4.43 12.89 -13.39
C GLU A 290 3.10 13.58 -13.75
N GLY A 291 2.39 14.05 -12.72
CA GLY A 291 1.05 14.65 -12.87
C GLY A 291 -0.10 13.65 -12.70
N ASN A 292 0.16 12.34 -12.64
CA ASN A 292 -0.87 11.38 -12.24
C ASN A 292 -1.14 11.40 -10.74
N GLU A 293 -2.36 10.98 -10.39
CA GLU A 293 -2.76 10.76 -9.01
C GLU A 293 -1.78 9.80 -8.30
N LEU A 294 -1.45 10.09 -7.04
CA LEU A 294 -0.51 9.30 -6.24
C LEU A 294 0.94 9.22 -6.77
N TYR A 295 1.34 9.98 -7.79
CA TYR A 295 2.75 10.02 -8.25
C TYR A 295 3.72 10.44 -7.13
N GLY A 296 3.28 11.33 -6.24
CA GLY A 296 4.04 11.70 -5.04
C GLY A 296 4.28 10.51 -4.08
N VAL A 297 3.30 9.62 -3.95
CA VAL A 297 3.41 8.39 -3.14
C VAL A 297 4.38 7.40 -3.78
N TYR A 298 4.32 7.24 -5.10
CA TYR A 298 5.31 6.47 -5.85
C TYR A 298 6.73 7.01 -5.64
N ASN A 299 6.95 8.32 -5.82
CA ASN A 299 8.27 8.94 -5.64
C ASN A 299 8.80 8.78 -4.22
N PHE A 300 7.93 8.91 -3.21
CA PHE A 300 8.28 8.65 -1.82
C PHE A 300 8.81 7.22 -1.65
N LYS A 301 8.04 6.20 -2.10
CA LYS A 301 8.41 4.79 -1.97
C LYS A 301 9.67 4.44 -2.75
N ARG A 302 9.75 4.88 -4.01
CA ARG A 302 10.93 4.72 -4.87
C ARG A 302 12.18 5.32 -4.26
N GLY A 303 12.03 6.39 -3.49
CA GLY A 303 13.13 7.04 -2.80
C GLY A 303 13.93 6.12 -1.87
N PHE A 304 13.34 5.03 -1.39
CA PHE A 304 13.99 4.05 -0.50
C PHE A 304 14.73 2.93 -1.26
N GLY A 305 14.83 3.01 -2.59
CA GLY A 305 15.31 1.92 -3.43
C GLY A 305 14.21 0.90 -3.70
N GLY A 306 14.57 -0.29 -4.18
CA GLY A 306 13.62 -1.36 -4.48
C GLY A 306 13.11 -1.36 -5.92
N TYR A 307 12.00 -2.06 -6.15
CA TYR A 307 11.41 -2.29 -7.47
C TYR A 307 9.88 -2.39 -7.39
N ALA A 308 9.24 -2.16 -8.53
CA ALA A 308 7.80 -2.35 -8.68
C ALA A 308 7.48 -3.82 -8.93
N MET A 309 6.42 -4.31 -8.29
CA MET A 309 5.84 -5.63 -8.52
C MET A 309 4.40 -5.45 -8.97
N ARG A 310 4.04 -6.05 -10.10
CA ARG A 310 2.65 -6.06 -10.58
C ARG A 310 2.12 -7.48 -10.56
N SER A 311 1.02 -7.69 -9.85
CA SER A 311 0.37 -8.99 -9.79
C SER A 311 -0.57 -9.24 -10.98
N LEU A 312 -0.85 -10.51 -11.23
CA LEU A 312 -1.83 -10.98 -12.20
C LEU A 312 -3.21 -10.34 -11.99
N GLU A 313 -3.96 -10.21 -13.07
CA GLU A 313 -5.37 -9.75 -13.05
C GLU A 313 -6.24 -10.63 -12.17
N THR A 314 -7.31 -10.05 -11.64
CA THR A 314 -8.35 -10.79 -10.92
C THR A 314 -8.96 -11.87 -11.80
N GLN A 315 -9.19 -13.05 -11.22
CA GLN A 315 -9.71 -14.21 -11.92
C GLN A 315 -11.00 -14.69 -11.27
N ASP A 316 -12.06 -14.86 -12.08
CA ASP A 316 -13.33 -15.40 -11.61
C ASP A 316 -13.59 -16.79 -12.17
N LEU A 317 -13.91 -17.73 -11.28
CA LEU A 317 -14.50 -19.02 -11.59
C LEU A 317 -15.99 -18.97 -11.29
N VAL A 318 -16.81 -19.10 -12.32
CA VAL A 318 -18.26 -18.87 -12.23
C VAL A 318 -19.00 -20.16 -11.89
N TYR A 319 -19.83 -20.11 -10.84
CA TYR A 319 -20.69 -21.23 -10.42
C TYR A 319 -22.14 -21.05 -10.85
N ARG A 320 -22.65 -19.81 -10.87
CA ARG A 320 -24.03 -19.46 -11.25
C ARG A 320 -24.06 -18.44 -12.40
N PRO A 321 -24.02 -18.88 -13.67
CA PRO A 321 -23.82 -17.99 -14.82
C PRO A 321 -24.83 -16.85 -14.96
N LEU A 322 -26.12 -17.10 -14.69
CA LEU A 322 -27.17 -16.05 -14.82
C LEU A 322 -27.00 -14.94 -13.77
N VAL A 323 -26.70 -15.32 -12.52
CA VAL A 323 -26.42 -14.35 -11.45
C VAL A 323 -25.14 -13.57 -11.76
N TYR A 324 -24.11 -14.26 -12.23
CA TYR A 324 -22.86 -13.64 -12.62
C TYR A 324 -23.04 -12.63 -13.77
N GLN A 325 -23.86 -12.94 -14.78
CA GLN A 325 -24.18 -11.98 -15.85
C GLN A 325 -24.91 -10.74 -15.33
N ALA A 326 -25.85 -10.89 -14.39
CA ALA A 326 -26.52 -9.76 -13.75
C ALA A 326 -25.52 -8.90 -12.96
N TYR A 327 -24.67 -9.52 -12.15
CA TYR A 327 -23.58 -8.86 -11.43
C TYR A 327 -22.65 -8.09 -12.38
N ARG A 328 -22.23 -8.70 -13.49
CA ARG A 328 -21.37 -8.07 -14.49
C ARG A 328 -22.00 -6.81 -15.07
N LYS A 329 -23.28 -6.85 -15.44
CA LYS A 329 -24.00 -5.66 -15.95
C LYS A 329 -24.08 -4.55 -14.91
N LEU A 330 -24.33 -4.89 -13.64
CA LEU A 330 -24.35 -3.92 -12.55
C LEU A 330 -22.98 -3.28 -12.35
N LEU A 331 -21.92 -4.09 -12.35
CA LEU A 331 -20.53 -3.63 -12.19
C LEU A 331 -20.10 -2.73 -13.36
N ASP A 332 -20.35 -3.16 -14.59
CA ASP A 332 -20.02 -2.39 -15.79
C ASP A 332 -20.81 -1.06 -15.83
N GLY A 333 -22.07 -1.06 -15.39
CA GLY A 333 -22.88 0.16 -15.23
C GLY A 333 -22.36 1.11 -14.15
N LYS A 334 -21.94 0.58 -12.99
CA LYS A 334 -21.31 1.36 -11.91
C LYS A 334 -20.00 2.00 -12.39
N HIS A 335 -19.12 1.22 -13.02
CA HIS A 335 -17.84 1.73 -13.53
C HIS A 335 -18.04 2.78 -14.61
N TRP A 336 -19.01 2.58 -15.51
CA TRP A 336 -19.37 3.60 -16.48
C TRP A 336 -19.78 4.90 -15.77
N TYR A 337 -20.66 4.83 -14.76
CA TYR A 337 -21.06 5.99 -13.99
C TYR A 337 -19.89 6.68 -13.28
N ASP A 338 -19.04 5.91 -12.59
CA ASP A 338 -17.87 6.41 -11.87
C ASP A 338 -16.86 7.07 -12.83
N SER A 339 -16.64 6.48 -14.01
CA SER A 339 -15.77 7.06 -15.04
C SER A 339 -16.29 8.41 -15.56
N GLN A 340 -17.62 8.55 -15.71
CA GLN A 340 -18.25 9.81 -16.10
C GLN A 340 -18.09 10.88 -15.00
N GLN A 341 -18.21 10.49 -13.74
CA GLN A 341 -18.01 11.41 -12.61
C GLN A 341 -16.55 11.83 -12.48
N ALA A 342 -15.61 10.90 -12.61
CA ALA A 342 -14.18 11.18 -12.58
C ALA A 342 -13.77 12.13 -13.72
N ALA A 343 -14.28 11.89 -14.95
CA ALA A 343 -14.05 12.78 -16.08
C ALA A 343 -14.59 14.20 -15.83
N LYS A 344 -15.79 14.32 -15.24
CA LYS A 344 -16.36 15.63 -14.86
C LYS A 344 -15.53 16.33 -13.80
N ARG A 345 -15.07 15.62 -12.77
CA ARG A 345 -14.18 16.17 -11.72
C ARG A 345 -12.87 16.67 -12.31
N LYS A 346 -12.21 15.84 -13.13
CA LYS A 346 -10.95 16.19 -13.79
C LYS A 346 -11.10 17.40 -14.73
N ALA A 347 -12.20 17.47 -15.48
CA ALA A 347 -12.50 18.63 -16.32
C ALA A 347 -12.70 19.91 -15.50
N LYS A 348 -13.39 19.81 -14.35
CA LYS A 348 -13.57 20.93 -13.42
C LYS A 348 -12.24 21.39 -12.81
N GLU A 349 -11.41 20.46 -12.34
CA GLU A 349 -10.09 20.75 -11.77
C GLU A 349 -9.15 21.39 -12.80
N LEU A 350 -9.15 20.90 -14.04
CA LEU A 350 -8.36 21.48 -15.12
C LEU A 350 -8.80 22.93 -15.39
N LYS A 351 -10.11 23.17 -15.45
CA LYS A 351 -10.66 24.52 -15.62
C LYS A 351 -10.28 25.45 -14.46
N GLU A 352 -10.40 25.00 -13.22
CA GLU A 352 -10.00 25.78 -12.03
C GLU A 352 -8.48 26.03 -12.00
N ALA A 353 -7.66 25.08 -12.46
CA ALA A 353 -6.22 25.23 -12.56
C ALA A 353 -5.82 26.25 -13.64
N GLU A 354 -6.49 26.22 -14.80
CA GLU A 354 -6.34 27.19 -15.88
C GLU A 354 -6.76 28.60 -15.42
N GLU A 355 -7.89 28.74 -14.73
CA GLU A 355 -8.36 30.01 -14.16
C GLU A 355 -7.37 30.56 -13.13
N LYS A 356 -6.85 29.71 -12.23
CA LYS A 356 -5.82 30.10 -11.25
C LYS A 356 -4.50 30.49 -11.92
N LYS A 357 -4.09 29.79 -12.97
CA LYS A 357 -2.90 30.13 -13.75
C LYS A 357 -3.07 31.48 -14.46
N ALA A 358 -4.20 31.69 -15.11
CA ALA A 358 -4.54 32.97 -15.75
C ALA A 358 -4.58 34.12 -14.74
N ALA A 359 -5.15 33.91 -13.55
CA ALA A 359 -5.17 34.90 -12.48
C ALA A 359 -3.76 35.24 -11.96
N ARG A 360 -2.88 34.24 -11.80
CA ARG A 360 -1.48 34.45 -11.41
C ARG A 360 -0.70 35.23 -12.47
N GLU A 361 -0.87 34.88 -13.74
CA GLU A 361 -0.23 35.58 -14.87
C GLU A 361 -0.73 37.03 -14.99
N ALA A 362 -2.02 37.26 -14.78
CA ALA A 362 -2.60 38.60 -14.75
C ALA A 362 -2.02 39.43 -13.57
N ALA A 363 -1.98 38.86 -12.36
CA ALA A 363 -1.41 39.52 -11.19
C ALA A 363 0.09 39.86 -11.36
N GLN A 364 0.86 38.97 -11.98
CA GLN A 364 2.27 39.23 -12.31
C GLN A 364 2.43 40.36 -13.33
N LYS A 365 1.56 40.43 -14.36
CA LYS A 365 1.55 41.54 -15.33
C LYS A 365 1.17 42.87 -14.69
N THR A 366 0.19 42.89 -13.78
CA THR A 366 -0.20 44.12 -13.06
C THR A 366 0.91 44.59 -12.11
N ALA A 367 1.60 43.69 -11.42
CA ALA A 367 2.73 44.02 -10.56
C ALA A 367 3.97 44.52 -11.34
N ALA A 368 4.19 44.03 -12.56
CA ALA A 368 5.26 44.53 -13.43
C ALA A 368 4.95 45.92 -14.00
N ALA A 369 3.67 46.27 -14.18
CA ALA A 369 3.23 47.58 -14.68
C ALA A 369 3.20 48.69 -13.62
N SER A 370 3.32 48.37 -12.33
CA SER A 370 3.22 49.32 -11.21
C SER A 370 4.56 49.66 -10.54
N SER A 371 5.70 49.25 -11.09
CA SER A 371 7.02 49.70 -10.59
C SER A 371 7.29 51.16 -10.96
N PRO A 372 7.52 52.07 -9.99
CA PRO A 372 7.82 53.47 -10.29
C PRO A 372 9.24 53.63 -10.82
N VAL A 373 9.38 54.39 -11.91
CA VAL A 373 10.66 54.87 -12.44
C VAL A 373 11.24 55.85 -11.41
N ALA A 374 12.28 55.43 -10.69
CA ALA A 374 13.05 56.30 -9.81
C ALA A 374 13.87 57.30 -10.62
N GLY A 375 13.79 58.57 -10.20
CA GLY A 375 14.34 59.73 -10.88
C GLY A 375 15.87 59.75 -10.96
N THR A 376 16.33 60.45 -11.99
CA THR A 376 17.69 60.90 -12.24
C THR A 376 18.24 61.75 -11.10
N GLU A 377 19.31 61.28 -10.46
CA GLU A 377 20.16 62.07 -9.58
C GLU A 377 21.53 62.26 -10.24
N VAL A 378 22.00 63.52 -10.20
CA VAL A 378 23.20 64.05 -10.84
C VAL A 378 24.40 63.93 -9.91
N ALA A 379 25.56 63.52 -10.41
CA ALA A 379 26.86 63.75 -9.73
C ALA A 379 28.02 63.90 -10.75
N PRO A 380 29.10 64.64 -10.41
CA PRO A 380 29.89 65.42 -11.36
C PRO A 380 31.18 64.75 -11.91
N GLU A 381 31.70 65.39 -12.98
CA GLU A 381 32.99 65.23 -13.69
C GLU A 381 34.23 65.29 -12.75
N ALA A 382 35.33 64.55 -12.95
CA ALA A 382 36.40 64.68 -13.98
C ALA A 382 37.56 63.67 -13.69
N PRO A 383 38.71 63.58 -14.41
CA PRO A 383 38.99 63.63 -15.86
C PRO A 383 39.84 62.43 -16.40
N LYS A 384 39.51 62.00 -17.64
CA LYS A 384 40.35 61.73 -18.85
C LYS A 384 41.77 61.12 -18.71
N THR A 385 41.98 59.83 -19.07
CA THR A 385 42.52 59.26 -20.37
C THR A 385 44.03 58.95 -20.40
N PRO A 386 44.61 58.23 -21.41
CA PRO A 386 44.11 57.19 -22.34
C PRO A 386 45.10 55.99 -22.48
N THR A 387 44.72 54.82 -23.01
CA THR A 387 44.98 54.31 -24.39
C THR A 387 44.68 52.80 -24.36
N LYS A 388 44.21 52.04 -25.36
CA LYS A 388 43.89 52.11 -26.81
C LYS A 388 42.87 50.96 -27.04
N SER A 389 41.71 51.17 -27.69
CA SER A 389 41.43 50.87 -29.12
C SER A 389 41.73 49.41 -29.53
N ALA A 390 40.85 48.59 -30.12
CA ALA A 390 39.51 48.79 -30.66
C ALA A 390 38.80 47.45 -31.01
N LYS A 391 37.46 47.56 -31.11
CA LYS A 391 36.49 46.81 -31.95
C LYS A 391 36.31 45.29 -31.74
N ALA A 392 35.11 44.89 -31.32
CA ALA A 392 34.01 44.53 -32.24
C ALA A 392 32.72 44.12 -31.49
N THR A 393 31.62 44.77 -31.89
CA THR A 393 30.23 44.31 -32.08
C THR A 393 29.55 43.32 -31.12
N LYS A 394 28.43 43.81 -30.58
CA LYS A 394 27.33 43.18 -29.83
C LYS A 394 26.88 41.80 -30.35
N THR A 395 26.64 40.87 -29.41
CA THR A 395 25.37 40.11 -29.31
C THR A 395 25.23 39.42 -27.94
N ALA A 396 24.00 39.41 -27.42
CA ALA A 396 23.62 38.77 -26.16
C ALA A 396 23.88 37.25 -26.18
N PRO A 397 24.26 36.61 -25.05
CA PRO A 397 24.23 35.16 -24.96
C PRO A 397 22.77 34.69 -24.96
N ALA A 398 22.45 33.86 -25.95
CA ALA A 398 21.20 33.13 -26.04
C ALA A 398 20.98 32.26 -24.79
N VAL A 399 19.72 32.20 -24.36
CA VAL A 399 19.20 31.14 -23.49
C VAL A 399 19.58 29.79 -24.13
N PRO A 400 20.28 28.89 -23.44
CA PRO A 400 20.47 27.55 -23.97
C PRO A 400 19.11 26.86 -24.03
N LYS A 401 18.68 26.56 -25.27
CA LYS A 401 17.56 25.69 -25.57
C LYS A 401 17.77 24.36 -24.86
N THR A 402 16.83 23.98 -24.01
CA THR A 402 16.67 22.60 -23.53
C THR A 402 16.62 21.68 -24.75
N PRO A 403 17.47 20.65 -24.85
CA PRO A 403 17.33 19.66 -25.91
C PRO A 403 15.99 18.95 -25.72
N ALA A 404 15.21 18.89 -26.79
CA ALA A 404 14.09 17.97 -26.89
C ALA A 404 14.64 16.56 -26.73
N ILE A 405 14.30 15.91 -25.61
CA ILE A 405 14.51 14.47 -25.47
C ILE A 405 13.40 13.83 -26.29
N GLY A 406 13.82 13.23 -27.41
CA GLY A 406 12.96 12.48 -28.30
C GLY A 406 12.25 11.35 -27.58
N ALA A 407 11.05 11.06 -28.08
CA ALA A 407 10.31 9.86 -27.77
C ALA A 407 11.16 8.63 -28.13
N ASP A 408 11.77 8.02 -27.12
CA ASP A 408 12.24 6.64 -27.10
C ASP A 408 12.62 6.30 -25.64
N PHE A 409 11.62 6.16 -24.79
CA PHE A 409 11.74 5.47 -23.51
C PHE A 409 10.65 4.40 -23.44
N ALA A 410 10.86 3.32 -24.19
CA ALA A 410 10.38 2.03 -23.75
C ALA A 410 11.09 1.76 -22.41
N ALA A 411 10.42 2.01 -21.29
CA ALA A 411 10.89 1.55 -20.01
C ALA A 411 10.96 0.02 -20.08
N GLU A 412 12.16 -0.52 -20.30
CA GLU A 412 12.45 -1.89 -19.94
C GLU A 412 12.12 -2.04 -18.46
N VAL A 413 10.95 -2.61 -18.18
CA VAL A 413 10.65 -3.23 -16.89
C VAL A 413 11.81 -4.20 -16.66
N PRO A 414 12.69 -3.97 -15.66
CA PRO A 414 13.71 -4.95 -15.34
C PRO A 414 12.98 -6.25 -15.06
N LYS A 415 13.34 -7.34 -15.76
CA LYS A 415 12.79 -8.66 -15.46
C LYS A 415 12.92 -8.86 -13.95
N THR A 416 11.78 -9.14 -13.29
CA THR A 416 11.77 -9.62 -11.91
C THR A 416 12.85 -10.69 -11.82
N PRO A 417 13.84 -10.57 -10.90
CA PRO A 417 14.84 -11.62 -10.77
C PRO A 417 14.08 -12.92 -10.54
N ALA A 418 14.29 -13.91 -11.41
CA ALA A 418 13.80 -15.25 -11.18
C ALA A 418 14.33 -15.67 -9.81
N ILE A 419 13.42 -15.94 -8.88
CA ILE A 419 13.79 -16.51 -7.59
C ILE A 419 14.29 -17.92 -7.94
N GLY A 420 15.62 -18.08 -7.91
CA GLY A 420 16.28 -19.33 -8.29
C GLY A 420 15.96 -20.44 -7.30
N ALA A 421 15.81 -21.65 -7.81
CA ALA A 421 15.32 -22.85 -7.11
C ALA A 421 16.30 -23.50 -6.10
N ASP A 422 17.33 -22.79 -5.62
CA ASP A 422 18.42 -23.39 -4.85
C ASP A 422 18.57 -22.84 -3.43
N PHE A 423 17.51 -22.80 -2.60
CA PHE A 423 17.67 -22.39 -1.18
C PHE A 423 16.71 -23.12 -0.24
N ALA A 424 16.86 -24.43 -0.12
CA ALA A 424 16.31 -25.21 0.98
C ALA A 424 17.42 -25.50 2.00
N THR A 425 17.52 -24.68 3.07
CA THR A 425 17.93 -25.04 4.45
C THR A 425 18.39 -23.78 5.18
N GLY A 426 17.56 -23.24 6.08
CA GLY A 426 17.98 -22.13 6.93
C GLY A 426 16.87 -21.33 7.58
N VAL A 427 15.90 -21.99 8.22
CA VAL A 427 14.95 -21.31 9.12
C VAL A 427 15.48 -21.50 10.56
N PRO A 428 15.91 -20.44 11.27
CA PRO A 428 16.22 -20.55 12.68
C PRO A 428 14.93 -20.68 13.52
N LYS A 429 14.90 -21.64 14.44
CA LYS A 429 13.79 -21.87 15.39
C LYS A 429 13.82 -20.82 16.51
N THR A 430 12.67 -20.22 16.82
CA THR A 430 12.46 -19.33 17.97
C THR A 430 12.36 -20.14 19.28
N PRO A 431 13.06 -19.76 20.37
CA PRO A 431 12.90 -20.43 21.69
C PRO A 431 11.71 -19.86 22.49
N PRO A 432 11.10 -20.64 23.41
CA PRO A 432 9.95 -20.20 24.20
C PRO A 432 10.40 -19.46 25.47
N ILE A 433 9.66 -18.41 25.85
CA ILE A 433 9.80 -17.76 27.17
C ILE A 433 8.42 -17.71 27.84
N GLY A 434 8.39 -18.14 29.10
CA GLY A 434 7.19 -18.33 29.91
C GLY A 434 6.85 -17.16 30.84
N ALA A 435 5.57 -17.18 31.20
CA ALA A 435 4.94 -17.05 32.52
C ALA A 435 5.19 -15.82 33.43
N ASP A 436 4.02 -15.31 33.86
CA ASP A 436 3.65 -14.71 35.15
C ASP A 436 4.01 -13.25 35.45
N LEU A 437 2.98 -12.40 35.40
CA LEU A 437 2.78 -11.33 36.39
C LEU A 437 1.29 -11.18 36.72
N ASP A 438 0.99 -11.45 38.00
CA ASP A 438 -0.24 -11.11 38.71
C ASP A 438 -0.60 -9.63 38.59
N VAL A 439 -1.88 -9.33 38.39
CA VAL A 439 -2.46 -7.99 38.55
C VAL A 439 -3.78 -8.10 39.28
N ASP A 440 -3.81 -7.56 40.50
CA ASP A 440 -5.04 -7.43 41.29
C ASP A 440 -5.22 -5.98 41.80
N ALA A 441 -6.46 -5.49 41.64
CA ALA A 441 -7.12 -4.33 42.27
C ALA A 441 -6.82 -2.88 41.76
N PRO A 442 -7.71 -1.89 42.02
CA PRO A 442 -9.03 -1.73 41.40
C PRO A 442 -9.26 -0.33 40.78
N THR A 443 -10.10 -0.28 39.75
CA THR A 443 -10.53 0.92 39.02
C THR A 443 -11.52 1.80 39.79
N ALA A 444 -11.25 3.11 39.88
CA ALA A 444 -12.23 4.14 40.23
C ALA A 444 -12.74 4.86 38.97
N PRO A 445 -14.04 5.21 38.87
CA PRO A 445 -14.62 5.76 37.66
C PRO A 445 -14.41 7.28 37.55
N LEU A 446 -14.04 7.76 36.36
CA LEU A 446 -14.04 9.18 36.00
C LEU A 446 -15.14 9.51 34.98
N PRO A 447 -15.60 10.78 34.95
CA PRO A 447 -16.99 11.13 34.65
C PRO A 447 -17.28 11.33 33.16
N ALA A 448 -18.57 11.17 32.84
CA ALA A 448 -19.14 11.30 31.50
C ALA A 448 -18.91 12.69 30.87
N ILE A 449 -18.22 12.73 29.73
CA ILE A 449 -18.09 13.92 28.89
C ILE A 449 -19.21 13.95 27.85
N LYS A 450 -19.97 15.06 27.86
CA LYS A 450 -21.09 15.35 26.95
C LYS A 450 -20.63 15.40 25.49
N LYS A 451 -21.26 14.56 24.64
CA LYS A 451 -21.07 14.54 23.18
C LYS A 451 -21.61 15.83 22.54
N SER A 452 -20.79 16.51 21.73
CA SER A 452 -21.23 17.64 20.90
C SER A 452 -21.81 17.17 19.56
N LYS A 453 -22.84 17.88 19.08
CA LYS A 453 -23.73 17.52 17.96
C LYS A 453 -23.10 17.53 16.55
N LYS A 454 -21.79 17.35 16.39
CA LYS A 454 -21.14 17.22 15.06
C LYS A 454 -20.60 15.81 14.74
N GLN A 455 -20.80 14.83 15.62
CA GLN A 455 -20.58 13.40 15.34
C GLN A 455 -21.79 12.79 14.62
N LYS A 456 -22.00 13.13 13.35
CA LYS A 456 -22.92 12.41 12.44
C LYS A 456 -22.33 12.34 11.04
N LYS A 457 -21.28 11.54 10.91
CA LYS A 457 -20.85 10.91 9.64
C LYS A 457 -19.95 9.69 9.93
N VAL A 458 -20.43 8.81 10.80
CA VAL A 458 -20.05 7.39 10.75
C VAL A 458 -21.12 6.75 9.88
N ALA A 459 -20.86 6.66 8.59
CA ALA A 459 -21.76 6.00 7.65
C ALA A 459 -21.48 4.50 7.68
N GLU A 460 -22.53 3.70 7.89
CA GLU A 460 -22.54 2.28 7.52
C GLU A 460 -22.15 2.16 6.03
N GLN A 461 -21.22 1.25 5.76
CA GLN A 461 -20.60 1.09 4.44
C GLN A 461 -21.60 0.53 3.42
N PRO A 462 -21.58 1.01 2.16
CA PRO A 462 -21.84 0.14 1.02
C PRO A 462 -20.57 -0.69 0.75
N GLU A 463 -20.71 -2.02 0.74
CA GLU A 463 -19.68 -2.99 0.36
C GLU A 463 -19.06 -2.62 -1.01
N ILE A 464 -17.72 -2.63 -1.10
CA ILE A 464 -16.95 -2.49 -2.36
C ILE A 464 -16.78 -3.88 -2.98
#